data_AF-A0A6G0FIM8-F1
#
_entry.id   AF-A0A6G0FIM8-F1
#
_cell.length_a   1.000
_cell.length_b   1.000
_cell.length_c   1.000
_cell.angle_alpha   90.00
_cell.angle_beta   90.00
_cell.angle_gamma   90.00
#
_symmetry.space_group_name_H-M   'P 1'
#
loop_
_entity.id
_entity.type
_entity.pdbx_description
1 polymer ?
#
loop_
_entity_poly.entity_id
_entity_poly.type
_entity_poly.pdbx_seq_one_letter_code
_entity_poly.pdbx_strand_id
1 'polypeptide(L)'
;MLLPAKAEVARLLRRYRAWERAMLAAPADLTVRATFEDTGYTLCVLMGKRCAREAADAAEQYLRATPSAYGSAQEERPKTVSVAAGQGRPSTRRRFHAGR
;
A
#
# COMPACT_ATOMS: atom_id res chain seq x y z
N MET A 1 -0.72 -23.69 14.58
CA MET A 1 -0.09 -22.95 13.46
C MET A 1 -0.62 -21.53 13.49
N LEU A 2 0.22 -20.54 13.78
CA LEU A 2 -0.17 -19.12 13.76
C LEU A 2 -0.57 -18.76 12.33
N LEU A 3 -1.85 -18.46 12.11
CA LEU A 3 -2.31 -17.94 10.83
C LEU A 3 -1.55 -16.64 10.53
N PRO A 4 -1.12 -16.41 9.27
CA PRO A 4 -0.42 -15.19 8.92
C PRO A 4 -1.30 -13.99 9.25
N ALA A 5 -0.69 -12.94 9.81
CA ALA A 5 -1.42 -11.72 10.15
C ALA A 5 -2.08 -11.16 8.88
N LYS A 6 -3.40 -10.93 8.92
CA LYS A 6 -4.16 -10.44 7.75
C LYS A 6 -3.61 -9.13 7.18
N ALA A 7 -3.10 -8.25 8.04
CA ALA A 7 -2.47 -7.01 7.61
C ALA A 7 -1.29 -7.28 6.66
N GLU A 8 -0.51 -8.32 6.94
CA GLU A 8 0.60 -8.73 6.09
C GLU A 8 0.13 -9.37 4.79
N VAL A 9 -0.87 -10.26 4.85
CA VAL A 9 -1.49 -10.84 3.65
C VAL A 9 -2.06 -9.75 2.74
N ALA A 10 -2.74 -8.74 3.31
CA ALA A 10 -3.29 -7.62 2.57
C ALA A 10 -2.20 -6.74 1.95
N ARG A 11 -1.08 -6.52 2.66
CA ARG A 11 0.08 -5.78 2.13
C ARG A 11 0.72 -6.51 0.95
N LEU A 12 0.94 -7.81 1.09
CA LEU A 12 1.52 -8.66 0.05
C LEU A 12 0.60 -8.75 -1.18
N LEU A 13 -0.70 -8.91 -0.99
CA LEU A 13 -1.67 -8.93 -2.09
C LEU A 13 -1.68 -7.62 -2.88
N ARG A 14 -1.64 -6.46 -2.21
CA ARG A 14 -1.52 -5.16 -2.90
C ARG A 14 -0.22 -5.04 -3.70
N ARG A 15 0.89 -5.51 -3.12
CA ARG A 15 2.20 -5.54 -3.80
C ARG A 15 2.18 -6.45 -5.02
N TYR A 16 1.59 -7.65 -4.90
CA TYR A 16 1.42 -8.58 -6.00
C TYR A 16 0.65 -7.94 -7.17
N ARG A 17 -0.49 -7.30 -6.91
CA ARG A 17 -1.30 -6.61 -7.95
C ARG A 17 -0.59 -5.41 -8.58
N ALA A 18 0.30 -4.73 -7.84
CA ALA A 18 1.13 -3.68 -8.41
C ALA A 18 2.17 -4.25 -9.38
N TRP A 19 2.83 -5.34 -9.01
CA TRP A 19 3.79 -6.02 -9.88
C TRP A 19 3.14 -6.72 -11.07
N GLU A 20 1.91 -7.23 -10.93
CA GLU A 20 1.14 -7.77 -12.05
C GLU A 20 0.94 -6.70 -13.14
N ARG A 21 0.55 -5.48 -12.75
CA ARG A 21 0.44 -4.34 -13.67
C ARG A 21 1.80 -3.91 -14.24
N ALA A 22 2.85 -3.92 -13.43
CA ALA A 22 4.21 -3.60 -13.90
C ALA A 22 4.72 -4.63 -14.91
N MET A 23 4.46 -5.92 -14.69
CA MET A 23 4.84 -7.01 -15.59
C MET A 23 4.13 -6.90 -16.94
N LEU A 24 2.86 -6.46 -16.94
CA LEU A 24 2.12 -6.17 -18.18
C LEU A 24 2.68 -4.94 -18.92
N ALA A 25 3.17 -3.94 -18.19
CA ALA A 25 3.73 -2.71 -18.77
C ALA A 25 5.17 -2.88 -19.30
N ALA A 26 5.97 -3.71 -18.62
CA ALA A 26 7.40 -3.90 -18.92
C ALA A 26 7.80 -5.38 -18.81
N PRO A 27 7.32 -6.26 -19.69
CA PRO A 27 7.57 -7.71 -19.59
C PRO A 27 9.03 -8.11 -19.84
N ALA A 28 9.82 -7.25 -20.51
CA ALA A 28 11.24 -7.48 -20.75
C ALA A 28 12.14 -7.03 -19.59
N ASP A 29 11.58 -6.34 -18.58
CA ASP A 29 12.33 -5.91 -17.40
C ASP A 29 12.50 -7.11 -16.45
N LEU A 30 13.75 -7.57 -16.32
CA LEU A 30 14.10 -8.72 -15.51
C LEU A 30 13.93 -8.45 -14.00
N THR A 31 14.07 -7.22 -13.56
CA THR A 31 13.87 -6.83 -12.15
C THR A 31 12.39 -6.84 -11.79
N VAL A 32 11.52 -6.35 -12.70
CA VAL A 32 10.07 -6.47 -12.58
C VAL A 32 9.67 -7.94 -12.48
N ARG A 33 10.19 -8.77 -13.39
CA ARG A 33 9.90 -10.22 -13.40
C ARG A 33 10.34 -10.91 -12.12
N ALA A 34 11.59 -10.71 -11.68
CA ALA A 34 12.11 -11.33 -10.47
C ALA A 34 11.32 -10.91 -9.22
N THR A 35 10.95 -9.63 -9.11
CA THR A 35 10.18 -9.14 -7.96
C THR A 35 8.73 -9.64 -7.98
N PHE A 36 8.13 -9.78 -9.17
CA PHE A 36 6.81 -10.39 -9.33
C PHE A 36 6.82 -11.86 -8.90
N GLU A 37 7.81 -12.63 -9.34
CA GLU A 37 7.98 -14.04 -8.99
C GLU A 37 8.21 -14.24 -7.48
N ASP A 38 9.07 -13.42 -6.85
CA ASP A 38 9.33 -13.46 -5.40
C ASP A 38 8.08 -13.13 -4.57
N THR A 39 7.34 -12.10 -4.98
CA THR A 39 6.07 -11.73 -4.32
C THR A 39 5.03 -12.85 -4.49
N GLY A 40 4.96 -13.45 -5.69
CA GLY A 40 4.08 -14.58 -5.98
C GLY A 40 4.42 -15.82 -5.16
N TYR A 41 5.71 -16.15 -5.05
CA TYR A 41 6.19 -17.28 -4.24
C TYR A 41 5.84 -17.13 -2.77
N THR A 42 6.05 -15.94 -2.21
CA THR A 42 5.66 -15.64 -0.82
C THR A 42 4.16 -15.87 -0.61
N LEU A 43 3.32 -15.41 -1.55
CA LEU A 43 1.87 -15.60 -1.46
C LEU A 43 1.47 -17.07 -1.57
N CYS A 44 2.12 -17.83 -2.45
CA CYS A 44 1.94 -19.27 -2.58
C CYS A 44 2.20 -20.01 -1.27
N VAL A 45 3.32 -19.72 -0.60
CA VAL A 45 3.68 -20.33 0.69
C VAL A 45 2.65 -19.97 1.77
N LEU A 46 2.26 -18.71 1.86
CA LEU A 46 1.30 -18.27 2.88
C LEU A 46 -0.09 -18.87 2.70
N MET A 47 -0.55 -19.01 1.45
CA MET A 47 -1.91 -19.50 1.13
C MET A 47 -1.97 -21.00 0.86
N GLY A 48 -0.82 -21.70 0.86
CA GLY A 48 -0.74 -23.12 0.55
C GLY A 48 -1.18 -23.47 -0.88
N LYS A 49 -0.87 -22.59 -1.84
CA LYS A 49 -1.23 -22.76 -3.26
C LYS A 49 0.01 -22.96 -4.12
N ARG A 50 -0.14 -23.65 -5.25
CA ARG A 50 0.98 -23.95 -6.17
C ARG A 50 1.20 -22.85 -7.22
N CYS A 51 0.19 -22.01 -7.46
CA CYS A 51 0.20 -20.96 -8.46
C CYS A 51 -0.03 -19.60 -7.80
N ALA A 52 0.71 -18.56 -8.23
CA ALA A 52 0.60 -17.22 -7.66
C ALA A 52 -0.80 -16.60 -7.83
N ARG A 53 -1.45 -16.88 -8.96
CA ARG A 53 -2.84 -16.47 -9.21
C ARG A 53 -3.83 -17.11 -8.24
N GLU A 54 -3.76 -18.43 -8.07
CA GLU A 54 -4.59 -19.16 -7.09
C GLU A 54 -4.33 -18.68 -5.66
N ALA A 55 -3.07 -18.36 -5.35
CA ALA A 55 -2.68 -17.79 -4.07
C ALA A 55 -3.30 -16.40 -3.86
N ALA A 56 -3.35 -15.56 -4.88
CA ALA A 56 -4.02 -14.26 -4.82
C ALA A 56 -5.53 -14.41 -4.57
N ASP A 57 -6.19 -15.31 -5.29
CA ASP A 57 -7.62 -15.57 -5.12
C ASP A 57 -7.92 -16.15 -3.72
N ALA A 58 -7.04 -17.02 -3.20
CA ALA A 58 -7.13 -17.54 -1.84
C ALA A 58 -6.89 -16.46 -0.77
N ALA A 59 -5.94 -15.54 -1.01
CA ALA A 59 -5.69 -14.41 -0.13
C ALA A 59 -6.87 -13.44 -0.10
N GLU A 60 -7.49 -13.16 -1.24
CA GLU A 60 -8.71 -12.34 -1.33
C GLU A 60 -9.86 -12.96 -0.54
N GLN A 61 -10.07 -14.28 -0.70
CA GLN A 61 -11.08 -15.01 0.06
C GLN A 61 -10.75 -15.04 1.56
N TYR A 62 -9.49 -15.24 1.94
CA TYR A 62 -9.03 -15.23 3.33
C TYR A 62 -9.31 -13.89 4.01
N LEU A 63 -9.09 -12.78 3.30
CA LEU A 63 -9.39 -11.44 3.80
C LEU A 63 -10.90 -11.18 3.89
N ARG A 64 -11.70 -11.70 2.94
CA ARG A 64 -13.17 -11.54 2.91
C ARG A 64 -13.90 -12.41 3.93
N ALA A 65 -13.44 -13.63 4.17
CA ALA A 65 -14.08 -14.62 5.06
C ALA A 65 -14.05 -14.22 6.54
N THR A 66 -13.38 -13.12 6.87
CA THR A 66 -13.41 -12.55 8.21
C THR A 66 -13.95 -11.13 8.13
N PRO A 67 -15.01 -10.78 8.88
CA PRO A 67 -15.52 -9.43 8.92
C PRO A 67 -14.40 -8.52 9.45
N SER A 68 -13.76 -7.83 8.52
CA SER A 68 -12.64 -6.95 8.82
C SER A 68 -13.21 -5.64 9.38
N ALA A 69 -13.17 -5.50 10.70
CA ALA A 69 -13.20 -4.21 11.38
C ALA A 69 -11.95 -3.34 11.09
N TYR A 70 -11.12 -3.71 10.11
CA TYR A 70 -9.80 -3.11 9.85
C TYR A 70 -9.75 -2.37 8.50
N GLY A 71 -10.84 -1.71 8.11
CA GLY A 71 -10.82 -0.74 7.01
C GLY A 71 -10.06 0.57 7.32
N SER A 72 -9.69 0.82 8.58
CA SER A 72 -9.22 2.15 8.99
C SER A 72 -8.16 2.20 10.10
N ALA A 73 -7.65 1.07 10.59
CA ALA A 73 -6.67 1.05 11.69
C ALA A 73 -5.33 0.47 11.25
N GLN A 74 -4.57 1.23 10.44
CA GLN A 74 -3.10 1.24 10.50
C GLN A 74 -2.52 2.42 9.70
N GLU A 75 -2.98 3.61 10.08
CA GLU A 75 -2.20 4.84 9.95
C GLU A 75 -1.74 5.25 11.36
N GLU A 76 -1.16 4.30 12.11
CA GLU A 76 -0.45 4.58 13.34
C GLU A 76 1.05 4.46 13.06
N ARG A 77 1.57 5.45 12.34
CA ARG A 77 2.97 5.85 12.44
C ARG A 77 2.99 7.15 13.23
N PRO A 78 3.77 7.25 14.33
CA PRO A 78 3.52 8.19 15.40
C PRO A 78 3.66 9.63 14.91
N LYS A 79 2.64 10.44 15.25
CA LYS A 79 2.73 11.90 15.23
C LYS A 79 3.89 12.29 16.15
N THR A 80 5.03 12.61 15.56
CA THR A 80 6.06 13.38 16.25
C THR A 80 5.43 14.70 16.66
N VAL A 81 5.14 14.80 17.96
CA VAL A 81 4.89 16.07 18.63
C VAL A 81 6.15 16.90 18.41
N SER A 82 6.05 17.90 17.55
CA SER A 82 7.00 19.01 17.48
C SER A 82 6.20 20.28 17.67
N VAL A 83 6.02 20.56 18.97
CA VAL A 83 6.02 21.86 19.64
C VAL A 83 5.42 23.03 18.86
N ALA A 84 4.32 23.54 19.40
CA ALA A 84 3.77 24.85 19.13
C ALA A 84 4.85 25.95 19.22
N ALA A 85 5.11 26.63 18.11
CA ALA A 85 5.61 27.99 18.11
C ALA A 85 4.51 28.87 17.50
N GLY A 86 3.65 29.42 18.35
CA GLY A 86 2.85 30.57 17.97
C GLY A 86 3.75 31.79 17.89
N GLN A 87 3.66 32.56 16.79
CA GLN A 87 3.60 34.03 16.78
C GLN A 87 3.70 34.55 15.34
N GLY A 88 2.79 35.47 14.97
CA GLY A 88 3.06 36.48 13.94
C GLY A 88 2.21 36.46 12.65
N ARG A 89 0.96 36.96 12.72
CA ARG A 89 0.39 37.80 11.64
C ARG A 89 1.11 39.18 11.72
N PRO A 90 1.35 39.95 10.64
CA PRO A 90 0.27 40.46 9.80
C PRO A 90 0.56 40.77 8.32
N SER A 91 -0.55 40.81 7.58
CA SER A 91 -0.87 41.49 6.32
C SER A 91 0.15 42.46 5.71
N THR A 92 0.61 42.14 4.50
CA THR A 92 1.20 43.13 3.57
C THR A 92 0.17 43.58 2.54
N ARG A 93 -0.31 44.81 2.75
CA ARG A 93 -1.15 45.61 1.87
C ARG A 93 -0.29 46.12 0.71
N ARG A 94 -0.62 45.79 -0.54
CA ARG A 94 -0.01 46.45 -1.73
C ARG A 94 -1.06 46.53 -2.85
N ARG A 95 -1.85 47.60 -2.80
CA ARG A 95 -1.79 48.81 -3.65
C ARG A 95 -2.24 48.54 -5.09
N PHE A 96 -3.48 48.97 -5.32
CA PHE A 96 -4.07 49.22 -6.62
C PHE A 96 -3.21 50.20 -7.43
N HIS A 97 -2.98 49.88 -8.70
CA HIS A 97 -2.57 50.84 -9.72
C HIS A 97 -3.74 50.96 -10.70
N ALA A 98 -4.45 52.09 -10.64
CA ALA A 98 -5.31 52.58 -11.71
C ALA A 98 -4.44 53.38 -12.69
N GLY A 99 -4.58 53.11 -13.98
CA GLY A 99 -3.85 53.81 -15.03
C GLY A 99 -4.74 54.03 -16.25
N ARG A 100 -5.17 55.30 -16.38
CA ARG A 100 -5.71 56.02 -17.55
C ARG A 100 -6.91 55.47 -18.30
#